data_AF-A0A383CRR4-F1
#
_entry.id   AF-A0A383CRR4-F1
#
_cell.length_a   1.000
_cell.length_b   1.000
_cell.length_c   1.000
_cell.angle_alpha   90.00
_cell.angle_beta   90.00
_cell.angle_gamma   90.00
#
_symmetry.space_group_name_H-M   'P 1'
#
loop_
_entity.id
_entity.type
_entity.pdbx_description
1 polymer ?
#
loop_
_entity_poly.entity_id
_entity_poly.type
_entity_poly.pdbx_seq_one_letter_code
_entity_poly.pdbx_strand_id
1 'polypeptide(L)'
;MQSEPEGLCLEDQAESLDVPSGIYMLSEQMGGEQYVEGLELDRHPVTVERFSAFIDEGGYHSAELWDDAGWIWSRAERLESPRFWDDPDPKWSEFLTPDRPVIGVS
;
A
#
# COMPACT_ATOMS: atom_id res chain seq x y z
N MET A 1 -45.59 -15.56 8.48
CA MET A 1 -44.66 -15.48 7.35
C MET A 1 -44.03 -14.11 7.43
N GLN A 2 -42.98 -13.96 8.25
CA GLN A 2 -42.31 -12.68 8.42
C GLN A 2 -41.34 -12.52 7.27
N SER A 3 -41.47 -11.42 6.54
CA SER A 3 -40.65 -11.04 5.40
C SER A 3 -39.19 -10.90 5.80
N GLU A 4 -38.29 -11.58 5.07
CA GLU A 4 -36.86 -11.31 5.07
C GLU A 4 -36.61 -9.90 4.48
N PRO A 5 -35.72 -9.08 5.04
CA PRO A 5 -35.25 -7.90 4.34
C PRO A 5 -34.23 -8.34 3.28
N GLU A 6 -34.64 -8.21 2.02
CA GLU A 6 -33.75 -8.22 0.87
C GLU A 6 -32.71 -7.10 0.99
N GLY A 7 -31.46 -7.44 0.72
CA GLY A 7 -30.51 -6.61 -0.02
C GLY A 7 -30.29 -5.17 0.46
N LEU A 8 -29.28 -4.99 1.31
CA LEU A 8 -28.33 -3.89 1.15
C LEU A 8 -26.94 -4.52 1.14
N CYS A 9 -26.57 -5.10 -0.01
CA CYS A 9 -25.16 -5.14 -0.36
C CYS A 9 -24.82 -3.66 -0.60
N LEU A 10 -24.43 -2.95 0.45
CA LEU A 10 -23.76 -1.67 0.29
C LEU A 10 -22.52 -2.01 -0.51
N GLU A 11 -22.57 -1.77 -1.81
CA GLU A 11 -21.38 -1.63 -2.61
C GLU A 11 -20.64 -0.45 -1.97
N ASP A 12 -19.80 -0.76 -1.01
CA ASP A 12 -19.07 0.22 -0.22
C ASP A 12 -17.98 0.79 -1.13
N GLN A 13 -18.37 1.82 -1.90
CA GLN A 13 -17.55 2.50 -2.91
C GLN A 13 -16.41 3.33 -2.28
N ALA A 14 -16.24 3.29 -0.96
CA ALA A 14 -15.23 4.05 -0.26
C ALA A 14 -13.83 3.46 -0.55
N GLU A 15 -13.00 4.25 -1.24
CA GLU A 15 -11.62 3.90 -1.58
C GLU A 15 -10.71 3.87 -0.34
N SER A 16 -11.14 4.53 0.73
CA SER A 16 -10.49 4.58 2.02
C SER A 16 -11.44 4.28 3.18
N LEU A 17 -10.88 3.97 4.35
CA LEU A 17 -11.54 3.58 5.58
C LEU A 17 -11.11 4.52 6.70
N ASP A 18 -12.06 5.18 7.34
CA ASP A 18 -11.82 5.97 8.54
C ASP A 18 -11.64 5.08 9.77
N VAL A 19 -10.48 5.19 10.42
CA VAL A 19 -10.18 4.58 11.71
C VAL A 19 -10.28 5.67 12.78
N PRO A 20 -11.26 5.63 13.70
CA PRO A 20 -11.42 6.68 14.71
C PRO A 20 -10.31 6.64 15.76
N SER A 21 -10.05 7.78 16.43
CA SER A 21 -9.12 7.78 17.57
C SER A 21 -9.65 6.87 18.69
N GLY A 22 -8.77 6.10 19.33
CA GLY A 22 -9.19 5.19 20.39
C GLY A 22 -8.06 4.33 20.95
N ILE A 23 -8.41 3.53 21.97
CA ILE A 23 -7.50 2.50 22.49
C ILE A 23 -7.78 1.21 21.73
N TYR A 24 -6.74 0.69 21.08
CA TYR A 24 -6.76 -0.55 20.31
C TYR A 24 -5.81 -1.57 20.91
N MET A 25 -6.22 -2.83 20.92
CA MET A 25 -5.34 -3.97 21.20
C MET A 25 -4.56 -4.32 19.92
N LEU A 26 -3.31 -3.87 19.80
CA LEU A 26 -2.52 -4.11 18.58
C LEU A 26 -1.97 -5.54 18.52
N SER A 27 -1.52 -6.08 19.64
CA SER A 27 -1.28 -7.52 19.81
C SER A 27 -1.25 -7.92 21.27
N GLU A 28 -1.64 -9.15 21.58
CA GLU A 28 -1.63 -9.66 22.97
C GLU A 28 -0.23 -9.80 23.55
N GLN A 29 0.79 -10.00 22.70
CA GLN A 29 2.14 -10.39 23.15
C GLN A 29 3.17 -9.26 23.09
N MET A 30 3.06 -8.32 22.14
CA MET A 30 4.11 -7.32 21.87
C MET A 30 3.62 -5.88 21.74
N GLY A 31 2.30 -5.66 21.57
CA GLY A 31 1.71 -4.36 21.31
C GLY A 31 0.87 -3.84 22.47
N GLY A 32 0.14 -4.71 23.16
CA GLY A 32 -0.78 -4.34 24.24
C GLY A 32 -1.86 -3.37 23.78
N GLU A 33 -2.49 -2.71 24.76
CA GLU A 33 -3.40 -1.58 24.54
C GLU A 33 -2.58 -0.35 24.15
N GLN A 34 -2.86 0.20 22.97
CA GLN A 34 -2.23 1.43 22.49
C GLN A 34 -3.30 2.44 22.10
N TYR A 35 -3.04 3.70 22.44
CA TYR A 35 -3.82 4.80 21.89
C TYR A 35 -3.36 5.08 20.46
N VAL A 36 -4.31 5.08 19.53
CA VAL A 36 -4.09 5.40 18.11
C VAL A 36 -4.92 6.63 17.80
N GLU A 37 -4.27 7.64 17.20
CA GLU A 37 -4.96 8.80 16.66
C GLU A 37 -5.77 8.42 15.42
N GLY A 38 -6.86 9.13 15.20
CA GLY A 38 -7.73 8.89 14.06
C GLY A 38 -6.97 9.06 12.75
N LEU A 39 -7.13 8.11 11.86
CA LEU A 39 -6.41 8.04 10.60
C LEU A 39 -7.30 7.47 9.50
N GLU A 40 -6.91 7.72 8.26
CA GLU A 40 -7.56 7.17 7.08
C GLU A 40 -6.65 6.09 6.48
N LEU A 41 -7.22 4.95 6.11
CA LEU A 41 -6.49 3.85 5.46
C LEU A 41 -7.12 3.53 4.12
N ASP A 42 -6.32 3.48 3.06
CA ASP A 42 -6.80 2.98 1.78
C ASP A 42 -7.30 1.54 1.93
N ARG A 43 -8.46 1.26 1.30
CA ARG A 43 -9.09 -0.06 1.31
C ARG A 43 -8.27 -1.08 0.52
N HIS A 44 -7.55 -0.61 -0.50
CA HIS A 44 -6.79 -1.44 -1.42
C HIS A 44 -5.30 -1.08 -1.36
N PRO A 45 -4.39 -2.06 -1.52
CA PRO A 45 -2.99 -1.77 -1.68
C PRO A 45 -2.71 -0.90 -2.90
N VAL A 46 -1.59 -0.17 -2.87
CA VAL A 46 -1.09 0.54 -4.04
C VAL A 46 -0.85 -0.44 -5.18
N THR A 47 -1.43 -0.13 -6.35
CA THR A 47 -1.35 -0.99 -7.53
C THR A 47 -0.08 -0.74 -8.33
N VAL A 48 0.27 -1.69 -9.20
CA VAL A 48 1.38 -1.54 -10.15
C VAL A 48 1.20 -0.31 -11.03
N GLU A 49 -0.02 -0.04 -11.52
CA GLU A 49 -0.29 1.16 -12.33
C GLU A 49 -0.02 2.45 -11.55
N ARG A 50 -0.53 2.56 -10.32
CA ARG A 50 -0.31 3.74 -9.46
C ARG A 50 1.17 3.91 -9.14
N PHE A 51 1.88 2.82 -8.88
CA PHE A 51 3.32 2.88 -8.60
C PHE A 51 4.15 3.21 -9.85
N SER A 52 3.71 2.80 -11.05
CA SER A 52 4.36 3.21 -12.31
C SER A 52 4.36 4.71 -12.47
N ALA A 53 3.24 5.38 -12.17
CA ALA A 53 3.16 6.83 -12.21
C ALA A 53 4.19 7.50 -11.27
N PHE A 54 4.39 6.95 -10.07
CA PHE A 54 5.44 7.41 -9.16
C PHE A 54 6.85 7.27 -9.76
N ILE A 55 7.16 6.15 -10.44
CA ILE A 55 8.44 5.97 -11.12
C ILE A 55 8.59 6.97 -12.27
N ASP A 56 7.57 7.10 -13.11
CA ASP A 56 7.56 7.96 -14.30
C ASP A 56 7.69 9.45 -13.96
N GLU A 57 7.16 9.88 -12.81
CA GLU A 57 7.31 11.22 -12.26
C GLU A 57 8.68 11.46 -11.58
N GLY A 58 9.57 10.47 -11.60
CA GLY A 58 10.92 10.58 -11.07
C GLY A 58 11.01 10.29 -9.57
N GLY A 59 10.14 9.43 -9.03
CA GLY A 59 10.11 9.10 -7.60
C GLY A 59 11.45 8.64 -7.01
N TYR A 60 12.23 7.85 -7.77
CA TYR A 60 13.59 7.41 -7.39
C TYR A 60 14.68 8.49 -7.57
N HIS A 61 14.31 9.65 -8.12
CA HIS A 61 15.21 10.78 -8.39
C HIS A 61 14.93 12.01 -7.52
N SER A 62 13.79 12.04 -6.82
CA SER A 62 13.33 13.19 -6.03
C SER A 62 13.62 12.98 -4.54
N ALA A 63 14.74 13.52 -4.05
CA ALA A 63 15.18 13.35 -2.67
C ALA A 63 14.15 13.80 -1.62
N GLU A 64 13.31 14.79 -1.93
CA GLU A 64 12.26 15.27 -1.02
C GLU A 64 11.16 14.23 -0.72
N LEU A 65 11.06 13.15 -1.51
CA LEU A 65 10.07 12.08 -1.31
C LEU A 65 10.57 10.98 -0.38
N TRP A 66 11.81 11.07 0.09
CA TRP A 66 12.48 10.06 0.91
C TRP A 66 12.91 10.66 2.24
N ASP A 67 12.97 9.82 3.28
CA ASP A 67 13.79 10.15 4.43
C ASP A 67 15.29 10.01 4.09
N ASP A 68 16.15 10.61 4.92
CA ASP A 68 17.59 10.64 4.67
C ASP A 68 18.20 9.23 4.55
N ALA A 69 17.73 8.27 5.36
CA ALA A 69 18.28 6.91 5.38
C ALA A 69 17.89 6.14 4.12
N GLY A 70 16.61 6.21 3.73
CA GLY A 70 16.06 5.62 2.52
C GLY A 70 16.69 6.24 1.27
N TRP A 71 16.88 7.56 1.23
CA TRP A 71 17.54 8.22 0.13
C TRP A 71 18.99 7.77 -0.03
N ILE A 72 19.79 7.80 1.04
CA ILE A 72 21.20 7.38 1.01
C ILE A 72 21.32 5.94 0.52
N TRP A 73 20.47 5.04 1.05
CA TRP A 73 20.46 3.65 0.65
C TRP A 73 20.06 3.47 -0.82
N SER A 74 18.98 4.12 -1.27
CA SER A 74 18.51 4.09 -2.65
C SER A 74 19.60 4.53 -3.63
N ARG A 75 20.34 5.61 -3.30
CA ARG A 75 21.48 6.08 -4.11
C ARG A 75 22.67 5.13 -4.09
N ALA A 76 22.94 4.47 -2.96
CA ALA A 76 24.02 3.50 -2.84
C ALA A 76 23.75 2.24 -3.70
N GLU A 77 22.53 1.74 -3.67
CA GLU A 77 22.09 0.57 -4.45
C GLU A 77 21.70 0.90 -5.89
N ARG A 78 21.63 2.20 -6.25
CA ARG A 78 21.23 2.71 -7.57
C ARG A 78 19.85 2.20 -7.97
N LEU A 79 18.89 2.34 -7.06
CA LEU A 79 17.53 1.90 -7.30
C LEU A 79 16.84 2.86 -8.26
N GLU A 80 16.21 2.29 -9.28
CA GLU A 80 15.41 3.00 -10.27
C GLU A 80 13.98 2.47 -10.33
N SER A 81 13.75 1.28 -9.78
CA SER A 81 12.47 0.59 -9.74
C SER A 81 12.48 -0.50 -8.64
N PRO A 82 11.30 -1.04 -8.28
CA PRO A 82 11.18 -2.18 -7.36
C PRO A 82 11.94 -3.41 -7.88
N ARG A 83 12.32 -4.30 -6.95
CA ARG A 83 13.23 -5.43 -7.21
C ARG A 83 12.91 -6.29 -8.44
N PHE A 84 11.62 -6.49 -8.76
CA PHE A 84 11.19 -7.40 -9.82
C PHE A 84 10.67 -6.70 -11.08
N TRP A 85 10.67 -5.36 -11.10
CA TRP A 85 9.96 -4.55 -12.10
C TRP A 85 10.32 -4.88 -13.54
N ASP A 86 11.61 -5.07 -13.81
CA ASP A 86 12.17 -5.43 -15.13
C ASP A 86 12.87 -6.80 -15.09
N ASP A 87 12.45 -7.68 -14.18
CA ASP A 87 13.08 -9.00 -14.04
C ASP A 87 12.82 -9.85 -15.31
N PRO A 88 13.86 -10.41 -15.95
CA PRO A 88 13.71 -11.18 -17.18
C PRO A 88 13.03 -12.55 -16.95
N ASP A 89 12.88 -13.01 -15.71
CA ASP A 89 12.14 -14.24 -15.41
C ASP A 89 10.63 -13.99 -15.60
N PRO A 90 9.98 -14.64 -16.59
CA PRO A 90 8.59 -14.38 -16.94
C PRO A 90 7.61 -14.73 -15.82
N LYS A 91 8.03 -15.46 -14.78
CA LYS A 91 7.17 -15.73 -13.62
C LYS A 91 6.74 -14.46 -12.89
N TRP A 92 7.52 -13.38 -12.99
CA TRP A 92 7.20 -12.13 -12.30
C TRP A 92 6.16 -11.31 -13.04
N SER A 93 6.07 -11.45 -14.36
CA SER A 93 5.14 -10.67 -15.20
C SER A 93 3.67 -10.87 -14.80
N GLU A 94 3.30 -12.04 -14.24
CA GLU A 94 1.95 -12.29 -13.73
C GLU A 94 1.58 -11.40 -12.53
N PHE A 95 2.57 -11.05 -11.70
CA PHE A 95 2.39 -10.22 -10.51
C PHE A 95 2.48 -8.72 -10.79
N LEU A 96 3.00 -8.33 -11.96
CA LEU A 96 3.22 -6.94 -12.37
C LEU A 96 2.13 -6.44 -13.34
N THR A 97 0.91 -6.96 -13.22
CA THR A 97 -0.24 -6.47 -14.00
C THR A 97 -0.85 -5.23 -13.34
N PRO A 98 -1.42 -4.27 -14.12
CA PRO A 98 -1.82 -2.94 -13.64
C PRO A 98 -2.66 -2.91 -12.35
N ASP A 99 -3.67 -3.78 -12.25
CA ASP A 99 -4.63 -3.83 -11.14
C ASP A 99 -4.14 -4.65 -9.92
N ARG A 100 -2.93 -5.21 -9.98
CA ARG A 100 -2.36 -5.99 -8.88
C ARG A 100 -1.61 -5.08 -7.91
N PRO A 101 -1.51 -5.47 -6.62
CA PRO A 101 -0.62 -4.80 -5.67
C PRO A 101 0.83 -4.81 -6.17
N VAL A 102 1.53 -3.69 -6.01
CA VAL A 102 2.97 -3.64 -6.26
C VAL A 102 3.73 -4.58 -5.32
N ILE A 103 4.79 -5.21 -5.83
CA ILE A 103 5.65 -6.12 -5.06
C ILE A 103 7.13 -5.75 -5.21
N GLY A 104 7.95 -6.17 -4.25
CA GLY A 104 9.40 -5.95 -4.29
C GLY A 104 9.83 -4.51 -3.94
N VAL A 105 8.97 -3.77 -3.25
CA VAL A 105 9.25 -2.45 -2.65
C VAL A 105 9.87 -2.60 -1.25
N SER A 106 10.58 -1.56 -0.81
CA SER A 106 11.37 -1.51 0.44
C SER A 106 11.12 -0.23 1.21
#